data_AF-A0A6L6CES7-F1
#
_entry.id   AF-A0A6L6CES7-F1
#
_cell.length_a   1.000
_cell.length_b   1.000
_cell.length_c   1.000
_cell.angle_alpha   90.00
_cell.angle_beta   90.00
_cell.angle_gamma   90.00
#
_symmetry.space_group_name_H-M   'P 1'
#
loop_
_entity.id
_entity.type
_entity.pdbx_description
1 polymer ?
#
loop_
_entity_poly.entity_id
_entity_poly.type
_entity_poly.pdbx_seq_one_letter_code
_entity_poly.pdbx_strand_id
1 'polypeptide(L)'
;MRGERGSIAVEAVILAPVFVLFMVFVAYAGRIVAVQYDLHSAADVAARTASQSRSGSMVTRGVQSAQQAMNLNQAPCSDFSARVVKRTTGGVSEVEVVTQCRVNVVGLSLLGIRSPVHSGQSREVIDVYRRP
;
A
#
# COMPACT_ATOMS: atom_id res chain seq x y z
N MET A 1 57.67 1.24 -10.31
CA MET A 1 56.27 1.43 -10.73
C MET A 1 55.34 0.88 -9.64
N ARG A 2 55.05 1.68 -8.62
CA ARG A 2 54.17 1.37 -7.47
C ARG A 2 53.37 2.66 -7.22
N GLY A 3 52.10 2.70 -7.62
CA GLY A 3 51.27 3.89 -7.41
C GLY A 3 49.86 3.80 -7.96
N GLU A 4 49.64 3.15 -9.12
CA GLU A 4 48.35 3.28 -9.82
C GLU A 4 47.25 2.31 -9.33
N ARG A 5 47.60 1.21 -8.64
CA ARG A 5 46.61 0.27 -8.08
C ARG A 5 45.94 0.76 -6.79
N GLY A 6 46.54 1.75 -6.12
CA GLY A 6 45.98 2.35 -4.90
C GLY A 6 44.80 3.28 -5.19
N SER A 7 44.81 3.99 -6.33
CA SER A 7 43.75 4.94 -6.70
C SER A 7 42.43 4.23 -6.96
N ILE A 8 42.45 3.17 -7.77
CA ILE A 8 41.25 2.43 -8.18
C ILE A 8 40.60 1.72 -6.98
N ALA A 9 41.43 1.14 -6.09
CA ALA A 9 40.93 0.45 -4.90
C ALA A 9 40.37 1.43 -3.85
N VAL A 10 41.03 2.58 -3.64
CA VAL A 10 40.56 3.60 -2.67
C VAL A 10 39.30 4.29 -3.18
N GLU A 11 39.21 4.63 -4.46
CA GLU A 11 37.99 5.17 -5.06
C GLU A 11 36.83 4.17 -4.96
N ALA A 12 37.07 2.89 -5.25
CA ALA A 12 36.05 1.85 -5.13
C ALA A 12 35.57 1.64 -3.69
N VAL A 13 36.44 1.76 -2.68
CA VAL A 13 36.07 1.64 -1.26
C VAL A 13 35.14 2.77 -0.81
N ILE A 14 35.27 3.97 -1.39
CA ILE A 14 34.39 5.10 -1.11
C ILE A 14 33.10 5.01 -1.93
N LEU A 15 33.17 4.55 -3.18
CA LEU A 15 32.01 4.46 -4.08
C LEU A 15 31.05 3.32 -3.70
N ALA A 16 31.60 2.18 -3.25
CA ALA A 16 30.83 0.99 -2.89
C ALA A 16 29.71 1.26 -1.85
N PRO A 17 29.97 1.89 -0.69
CA PRO A 17 28.91 2.17 0.28
C PRO A 17 27.86 3.16 -0.26
N VAL A 18 28.25 4.14 -1.08
CA VAL A 18 27.30 5.07 -1.72
C VAL A 18 26.37 4.32 -2.67
N PHE A 19 26.92 3.38 -3.45
CA PHE A 19 26.13 2.56 -4.36
C PHE A 19 25.17 1.63 -3.63
N VAL A 20 25.60 1.02 -2.51
CA VAL A 20 24.73 0.22 -1.64
C VAL A 20 23.60 1.07 -1.07
N LEU A 21 23.90 2.27 -0.56
CA LEU A 21 22.88 3.21 -0.08
C LEU A 21 21.89 3.58 -1.18
N PHE A 22 22.38 3.82 -2.40
CA PHE A 22 21.53 4.11 -3.55
C PHE A 22 20.60 2.94 -3.90
N MET A 23 21.11 1.70 -3.90
CA MET A 23 20.29 0.51 -4.11
C MET A 23 19.21 0.33 -3.03
N VAL A 24 19.57 0.56 -1.76
CA VAL A 24 18.61 0.52 -0.64
C VAL A 24 17.53 1.59 -0.81
N PHE A 25 17.91 2.80 -1.23
CA PHE A 25 16.97 3.87 -1.50
C PHE A 25 15.99 3.53 -2.64
N VAL A 26 16.50 2.98 -3.75
CA VAL A 26 15.66 2.55 -4.88
C VAL A 26 14.69 1.44 -4.46
N ALA A 27 15.17 0.44 -3.70
CA ALA A 27 14.31 -0.63 -3.18
C ALA A 27 13.22 -0.10 -2.23
N TYR A 28 13.57 0.88 -1.38
CA TYR A 28 12.62 1.54 -0.49
C TYR A 28 11.54 2.31 -1.26
N ALA A 29 11.94 3.11 -2.25
CA ALA A 29 11.01 3.83 -3.11
C ALA A 29 10.07 2.86 -3.86
N GLY A 30 10.60 1.76 -4.39
CA GLY A 30 9.82 0.72 -5.05
C GLY A 30 8.75 0.10 -4.14
N ARG A 31 9.10 -0.19 -2.88
CA ARG A 31 8.13 -0.71 -1.88
C ARG A 31 7.01 0.29 -1.58
N ILE A 32 7.32 1.58 -1.47
CA ILE A 32 6.29 2.61 -1.23
C ILE A 32 5.30 2.63 -2.39
N VAL A 33 5.81 2.67 -3.62
CA VAL A 33 4.95 2.71 -4.83
C VAL A 33 4.08 1.47 -4.92
N ALA A 34 4.63 0.28 -4.65
CA ALA A 34 3.88 -0.97 -4.62
C ALA A 34 2.74 -0.93 -3.58
N VAL A 35 3.01 -0.50 -2.34
CA VAL A 35 1.97 -0.42 -1.30
C VAL A 35 0.88 0.59 -1.67
N GLN A 36 1.23 1.73 -2.24
CA GLN A 36 0.21 2.72 -2.64
C GLN A 36 -0.71 2.15 -3.72
N TYR A 37 -0.14 1.45 -4.69
CA TYR A 37 -0.91 0.78 -5.74
C TYR A 37 -1.83 -0.30 -5.15
N ASP A 38 -1.30 -1.15 -4.28
CA ASP A 38 -2.06 -2.23 -3.64
C ASP A 38 -3.18 -1.69 -2.74
N LEU A 39 -2.91 -0.63 -1.96
CA LEU A 39 -3.92 0.02 -1.12
C LEU A 39 -5.10 0.55 -1.92
N HIS A 40 -4.82 1.16 -3.08
CA HIS A 40 -5.85 1.72 -3.95
C HIS A 40 -6.65 0.61 -4.64
N SER A 41 -5.96 -0.41 -5.16
CA SER A 41 -6.58 -1.60 -5.75
C SER A 41 -7.47 -2.34 -4.74
N ALA A 42 -7.00 -2.51 -3.50
CA ALA A 42 -7.78 -3.12 -2.42
C ALA A 42 -9.00 -2.27 -2.04
N ALA A 43 -8.87 -0.93 -2.03
CA ALA A 43 -9.99 -0.04 -1.77
C ALA A 43 -11.05 -0.13 -2.87
N ASP A 44 -10.65 -0.21 -4.14
CA ASP A 44 -11.54 -0.37 -5.30
C ASP A 44 -12.33 -1.68 -5.25
N VAL A 45 -11.61 -2.81 -5.07
CA VAL A 45 -12.23 -4.13 -4.91
C VAL A 45 -13.20 -4.17 -3.73
N ALA A 46 -12.83 -3.52 -2.63
CA ALA A 46 -13.68 -3.44 -1.45
C ALA A 46 -14.93 -2.57 -1.65
N ALA A 47 -14.79 -1.42 -2.31
CA ALA A 47 -15.90 -0.53 -2.63
C ALA A 47 -16.92 -1.24 -3.52
N ARG A 48 -16.43 -1.94 -4.56
CA ARG A 48 -17.24 -2.76 -5.46
C ARG A 48 -17.91 -3.96 -4.77
N THR A 49 -17.21 -4.63 -3.87
CA THR A 49 -17.78 -5.77 -3.11
C THR A 49 -18.82 -5.29 -2.11
N ALA A 50 -18.58 -4.16 -1.46
CA ALA A 50 -19.49 -3.55 -0.51
C ALA A 50 -20.75 -3.01 -1.20
N SER A 51 -20.64 -2.38 -2.37
CA SER A 51 -21.79 -1.87 -3.11
C SER A 51 -22.72 -2.99 -3.61
N GLN A 52 -22.18 -4.17 -3.93
CA GLN A 52 -22.95 -5.36 -4.31
C GLN A 52 -23.48 -6.17 -3.11
N SER A 53 -23.04 -5.85 -1.89
CA SER A 53 -23.41 -6.60 -0.70
C SER A 53 -24.70 -6.05 -0.06
N ARG A 54 -25.42 -6.92 0.64
CA ARG A 54 -26.60 -6.51 1.42
C ARG A 54 -26.17 -5.58 2.57
N SER A 55 -27.04 -4.65 2.94
CA SER A 55 -26.75 -3.63 3.96
C SER A 55 -26.23 -4.19 5.29
N GLY A 56 -26.67 -5.39 5.71
CA GLY A 56 -26.22 -6.02 6.95
C GLY A 56 -24.84 -6.67 6.90
N SER A 57 -24.30 -6.94 5.71
CA SER A 57 -22.99 -7.59 5.53
C SER A 57 -21.99 -6.76 4.73
N MET A 58 -22.39 -5.58 4.25
CA MET A 58 -21.59 -4.64 3.47
C MET A 58 -20.21 -4.34 4.08
N VAL A 59 -20.17 -3.96 5.35
CA VAL A 59 -18.93 -3.60 6.04
C VAL A 59 -18.01 -4.81 6.13
N THR A 60 -18.52 -5.93 6.65
CA THR A 60 -17.73 -7.16 6.84
C THR A 60 -17.18 -7.69 5.51
N ARG A 61 -18.01 -7.74 4.47
CA ARG A 61 -17.59 -8.22 3.15
C ARG A 61 -16.59 -7.29 2.47
N GLY A 62 -16.81 -5.98 2.54
CA GLY A 62 -15.87 -4.99 2.01
C GLY A 62 -14.49 -5.10 2.69
N VAL A 63 -14.45 -5.16 4.02
CA VAL A 63 -13.20 -5.32 4.79
C VAL A 63 -12.51 -6.64 4.45
N GLN A 64 -13.25 -7.75 4.39
CA GLN A 64 -12.70 -9.06 4.01
C GLN A 64 -12.11 -9.05 2.59
N SER A 65 -12.80 -8.46 1.62
CA SER A 65 -12.28 -8.35 0.25
C SER A 65 -11.03 -7.47 0.15
N ALA A 66 -10.95 -6.39 0.94
CA ALA A 66 -9.76 -5.54 1.00
C ALA A 66 -8.56 -6.34 1.54
N GLN A 67 -8.77 -7.09 2.63
CA GLN A 67 -7.73 -7.95 3.21
C GLN A 67 -7.29 -9.04 2.23
N GLN A 68 -8.23 -9.67 1.53
CA GLN A 68 -7.93 -10.71 0.56
C GLN A 68 -7.12 -10.16 -0.62
N ALA A 69 -7.47 -8.97 -1.13
CA ALA A 69 -6.71 -8.30 -2.20
C ALA A 69 -5.27 -8.00 -1.76
N MET A 70 -5.07 -7.48 -0.55
CA MET A 70 -3.72 -7.23 -0.01
C MET A 70 -2.91 -8.53 0.15
N ASN A 71 -3.55 -9.61 0.59
CA ASN A 71 -2.90 -10.91 0.77
C ASN A 71 -2.51 -11.55 -0.58
N LEU A 72 -3.36 -11.44 -1.59
CA LEU A 72 -3.09 -11.96 -2.94
C LEU A 72 -1.90 -11.26 -3.60
N ASN A 73 -1.78 -9.95 -3.39
CA ASN A 73 -0.67 -9.17 -3.94
C ASN A 73 0.63 -9.29 -3.13
N GLN A 74 0.61 -10.02 -2.00
CA GLN A 74 1.72 -10.12 -1.06
C GLN A 74 2.32 -8.75 -0.71
N ALA A 75 1.44 -7.75 -0.56
CA ALA A 75 1.85 -6.37 -0.36
C ALA A 75 2.79 -6.27 0.86
N PRO A 76 3.88 -5.47 0.81
CA PRO A 76 4.83 -5.33 1.91
C PRO A 76 4.26 -4.45 3.03
N CYS A 77 3.12 -4.88 3.57
CA CYS A 77 2.35 -4.26 4.62
C CYS A 77 2.49 -5.06 5.91
N SER A 78 2.82 -4.39 7.01
CA SER A 78 2.95 -5.01 8.33
C SER A 78 1.67 -4.93 9.16
N ASP A 79 0.88 -3.88 8.97
CA ASP A 79 -0.33 -3.59 9.73
C ASP A 79 -1.32 -2.93 8.77
N PHE A 80 -2.38 -3.66 8.42
CA PHE A 80 -3.39 -3.22 7.46
C PHE A 80 -4.73 -3.05 8.17
N SER A 81 -5.43 -1.96 7.83
CA SER A 81 -6.81 -1.76 8.23
C SER A 81 -7.64 -1.20 7.09
N ALA A 82 -8.90 -1.59 7.03
CA ALA A 82 -9.87 -1.07 6.08
C ALA A 82 -11.11 -0.58 6.83
N ARG A 83 -11.61 0.58 6.42
CA ARG A 83 -12.83 1.20 6.94
C ARG A 83 -13.81 1.38 5.79
N VAL A 84 -15.00 0.80 5.93
CA VAL A 84 -16.08 0.91 4.94
C VAL A 84 -17.19 1.76 5.56
N VAL A 85 -17.58 2.83 4.87
CA VAL A 85 -18.62 3.76 5.31
C VAL A 85 -19.65 3.90 4.21
N LYS A 86 -20.92 3.64 4.54
CA LYS A 86 -22.03 3.96 3.66
C LYS A 86 -22.45 5.40 3.90
N ARG A 87 -22.56 6.19 2.83
CA ARG A 87 -23.14 7.54 2.86
C ARG A 87 -24.37 7.58 1.98
N THR A 88 -25.36 8.36 2.34
CA THR A 88 -26.54 8.58 1.51
C THR A 88 -26.76 10.08 1.39
N THR A 89 -26.70 10.60 0.16
CA THR A 89 -26.84 12.04 -0.14
C THR A 89 -27.89 12.20 -1.23
N GLY A 90 -28.93 13.00 -0.97
CA GLY A 90 -29.95 13.31 -1.99
C GLY A 90 -30.70 12.09 -2.55
N GLY A 91 -30.83 11.01 -1.78
CA GLY A 91 -31.50 9.77 -2.22
C GLY A 91 -30.58 8.76 -2.92
N VAL A 92 -29.33 9.13 -3.23
CA VAL A 92 -28.30 8.21 -3.75
C VAL A 92 -27.48 7.68 -2.60
N SER A 93 -27.26 6.36 -2.55
CA SER A 93 -26.36 5.74 -1.59
C SER A 93 -25.00 5.48 -2.22
N GLU A 94 -23.92 5.78 -1.51
CA GLU A 94 -22.52 5.60 -1.90
C GLU A 94 -21.80 4.81 -0.81
N VAL A 95 -20.79 4.04 -1.20
CA VAL A 95 -19.85 3.41 -0.27
C VAL A 95 -18.49 4.06 -0.44
N GLU A 96 -17.96 4.58 0.67
CA GLU A 96 -16.60 5.06 0.79
C GLU A 96 -15.76 4.02 1.53
N VAL A 97 -14.65 3.60 0.93
CA VAL A 97 -13.69 2.70 1.55
C VAL A 97 -12.36 3.41 1.73
N VAL A 98 -11.84 3.40 2.95
CA VAL A 98 -10.53 3.94 3.31
C VAL A 98 -9.66 2.79 3.80
N THR A 99 -8.53 2.59 3.14
CA THR A 99 -7.53 1.58 3.50
C THR A 99 -6.30 2.27 4.09
N GLN A 100 -5.69 1.65 5.10
CA GLN A 100 -4.48 2.14 5.73
C GLN A 100 -3.50 1.00 5.91
N CYS A 101 -2.24 1.26 5.64
CA CYS A 101 -1.16 0.30 5.78
C CYS A 101 0.07 0.93 6.41
N ARG A 102 0.69 0.23 7.37
CA ARG A 102 2.07 0.49 7.80
C ARG A 102 3.04 -0.33 6.94
N VAL A 103 3.85 0.35 6.16
CA VAL A 103 4.83 -0.30 5.25
C VAL A 103 5.89 -1.02 6.08
N ASN A 104 6.21 -2.25 5.68
CA ASN A 104 7.28 -3.00 6.30
C ASN A 104 8.66 -2.51 5.79
N VAL A 105 9.45 -1.95 6.69
CA VAL A 105 10.79 -1.39 6.42
C VAL A 105 11.91 -2.29 6.94
N VAL A 106 11.74 -3.63 6.94
CA VAL A 106 12.82 -4.58 7.28
C VAL A 106 14.09 -4.21 6.51
N GLY A 107 15.18 -4.00 7.25
CA GLY A 107 16.50 -3.62 6.75
C GLY A 107 16.81 -2.12 6.82
N LEU A 108 15.81 -1.25 6.92
CA LEU A 108 16.01 0.20 7.06
C LEU A 108 15.87 0.70 8.51
N SER A 109 15.41 -0.14 9.43
CA SER A 109 15.35 0.20 10.87
C SER A 109 16.72 0.55 11.44
N LEU A 110 17.78 -0.08 10.93
CA LEU A 110 19.17 0.16 11.34
C LEU A 110 19.68 1.54 10.90
N LEU A 111 19.02 2.17 9.92
CA LEU A 111 19.24 3.54 9.46
C LEU A 111 18.36 4.57 10.20
N GLY A 112 17.59 4.15 11.23
CA GLY A 112 16.72 5.02 12.02
C GLY A 112 15.43 5.47 11.33
N ILE A 113 15.10 4.88 10.17
CA ILE A 113 13.90 5.22 9.39
C ILE A 113 12.68 4.57 10.05
N ARG A 114 11.71 5.38 10.47
CA ARG A 114 10.41 4.90 10.98
C ARG A 114 9.54 4.42 9.83
N SER A 115 8.72 3.40 10.07
CA SER A 115 7.76 2.91 9.08
C SER A 115 6.67 3.96 8.84
N PRO A 116 6.56 4.50 7.61
CA PRO A 116 5.48 5.43 7.29
C PRO A 116 4.14 4.68 7.24
N VAL A 117 3.08 5.36 7.69
CA VAL A 117 1.71 4.91 7.48
C VAL A 117 1.20 5.56 6.20
N HIS A 118 0.79 4.74 5.24
CA HIS A 118 0.19 5.18 3.98
C HIS A 118 -1.30 4.85 3.97
N SER A 119 -2.11 5.71 3.37
CA SER A 119 -3.56 5.53 3.25
C SER A 119 -4.01 5.62 1.79
N GLY A 120 -4.91 4.72 1.39
CA GLY A 120 -5.64 4.77 0.13
C GLY A 120 -7.14 4.99 0.39
N GLN A 121 -7.84 5.58 -0.57
CA GLN A 121 -9.30 5.70 -0.51
C GLN A 121 -9.91 5.47 -1.89
N SER A 122 -11.10 4.85 -1.91
CA SER A 122 -11.93 4.70 -3.10
C SER A 122 -13.41 4.85 -2.74
N ARG A 123 -14.22 5.29 -3.70
CA ARG A 123 -15.65 5.51 -3.54
C ARG A 123 -16.42 4.91 -4.71
N GLU A 124 -17.52 4.23 -4.41
CA GLU A 124 -18.39 3.61 -5.40
C GLU A 124 -19.86 3.89 -5.10
N VAL A 125 -20.64 4.16 -6.14
CA VAL A 125 -22.08 4.45 -6.02
C VAL A 125 -22.85 3.13 -5.93
N ILE A 126 -23.79 3.04 -5.00
CA ILE A 126 -24.70 1.90 -4.88
C ILE A 126 -25.82 2.08 -5.90
N ASP A 127 -25.87 1.21 -6.89
CA ASP A 127 -26.96 1.17 -7.86
C ASP A 127 -28.25 0.67 -7.18
N VAL A 128 -29.17 1.60 -6.93
CA VAL A 128 -30.46 1.36 -6.26
C VAL A 128 -31.49 0.73 -7.21
N TYR A 129 -31.24 0.69 -8.53
CA TYR A 129 -32.17 0.12 -9.52
C TYR A 129 -32.05 -1.39 -9.68
N ARG A 130 -31.03 -2.02 -9.09
CA ARG A 130 -30.95 -3.48 -8.99
C ARG A 130 -31.90 -3.99 -7.91
N ARG A 131 -33.15 -4.25 -8.30
CA ARG A 131 -34.14 -4.95 -7.44
C ARG A 131 -33.68 -6.40 -7.18
N PRO A 132 -34.02 -6.97 -6.00
CA PRO A 132 -33.64 -8.35 -5.62
C PRO A 132 -34.28 -9.41 -6.51
#